data_AF-A0A4Y7TLE1-F1
#
_entry.id   AF-A0A4Y7TLE1-F1
#
_cell.length_a   1.000
_cell.length_b   1.000
_cell.length_c   1.000
_cell.angle_alpha   90.00
_cell.angle_beta   90.00
_cell.angle_gamma   90.00
#
_symmetry.space_group_name_H-M   'P 1'
#
loop_
_entity.id
_entity.type
_entity.pdbx_description
1 polymer ?
#
loop_
_entity_poly.entity_id
_entity_poly.type
_entity_poly.pdbx_seq_one_letter_code
_entity_poly.pdbx_strand_id
1 'polypeptide(L)'
;MPAEWNTQGITVEPTSDLSPLDKAFAFLNYPFITTPSSDPNVNLVNALNTVGITGTYRQNITAEYGEGDWQGVRAEFTRWAVNYKALAAQATAVAEREAVAAAVPAAALVAAAA
;
A
#
# COMPACT_ATOMS: atom_id res chain seq x y z
N MET A 1 23.06 8.73 0.90
CA MET A 1 23.24 8.01 2.17
C MET A 1 24.29 6.93 1.99
N PRO A 2 25.39 6.93 2.77
CA PRO A 2 26.43 5.91 2.70
C PRO A 2 25.91 4.49 3.02
N ALA A 3 26.59 3.47 2.49
CA ALA A 3 26.30 2.04 2.72
C ALA A 3 26.29 1.65 4.22
N GLU A 4 27.16 2.29 5.00
CA GLU A 4 27.34 2.07 6.43
C GLU A 4 26.10 2.45 7.25
N TRP A 5 25.19 3.23 6.67
CA TRP A 5 24.02 3.79 7.36
C TRP A 5 22.73 3.06 7.01
N ASN A 6 22.78 1.96 6.26
CA ASN A 6 21.59 1.18 5.92
C ASN A 6 21.83 -0.33 6.01
N THR A 7 20.75 -1.06 6.30
CA THR A 7 20.77 -2.53 6.44
C THR A 7 21.04 -3.27 5.13
N GLN A 8 20.92 -2.57 3.99
CA GLN A 8 21.12 -3.12 2.66
C GLN A 8 22.58 -3.05 2.20
N GLY A 9 23.45 -2.30 2.89
CA GLY A 9 24.87 -2.17 2.57
C GLY A 9 25.15 -1.48 1.23
N ILE A 10 24.22 -0.63 0.74
CA ILE A 10 24.34 0.05 -0.55
C ILE A 10 24.51 1.56 -0.39
N THR A 11 25.28 2.19 -1.27
CA THR A 11 25.29 3.65 -1.36
C THR A 11 24.02 4.11 -2.06
N VAL A 12 23.18 4.86 -1.36
CA VAL A 12 21.98 5.48 -1.94
C VAL A 12 22.33 6.90 -2.38
N GLU A 13 22.43 7.11 -3.69
CA GLU A 13 22.68 8.43 -4.26
C GLU A 13 21.52 9.41 -3.97
N PRO A 14 21.79 10.71 -3.79
CA PRO A 14 20.74 11.72 -3.73
C PRO A 14 19.93 11.72 -5.03
N THR A 15 18.60 11.76 -4.93
CA THR A 15 17.70 11.92 -6.06
C THR A 15 16.66 13.00 -5.78
N SER A 16 16.29 13.77 -6.79
CA SER A 16 15.16 14.70 -6.76
C SER A 16 13.87 14.08 -7.29
N ASP A 17 13.94 12.87 -7.84
CA ASP A 17 12.81 12.19 -8.45
C ASP A 17 12.17 11.20 -7.48
N LEU A 18 10.88 11.41 -7.23
CA LEU A 18 10.06 10.46 -6.48
C LEU A 18 9.72 9.24 -7.35
N SER A 19 9.64 8.06 -6.72
CA SER A 19 9.16 6.86 -7.39
C SER A 19 7.70 7.05 -7.85
N PRO A 20 7.21 6.33 -8.87
CA PRO A 20 5.82 6.42 -9.30
C PRO A 20 4.82 6.17 -8.16
N LEU A 21 5.14 5.23 -7.26
CA LEU A 21 4.31 4.94 -6.10
C LEU A 21 4.27 6.13 -5.13
N ASP A 22 5.42 6.72 -4.81
CA ASP A 22 5.50 7.87 -3.91
C ASP A 22 4.76 9.07 -4.50
N LYS A 23 4.86 9.30 -5.82
CA LYS A 23 4.10 10.32 -6.53
C LYS A 23 2.59 10.09 -6.38
N ALA A 24 2.12 8.86 -6.55
CA ALA A 24 0.70 8.52 -6.42
C ALA A 24 0.19 8.70 -4.98
N PHE A 25 0.97 8.26 -3.98
CA PHE A 25 0.65 8.45 -2.56
C PHE A 25 0.63 9.92 -2.16
N ALA A 26 1.56 10.72 -2.66
CA ALA A 26 1.59 12.17 -2.44
C ALA A 26 0.34 12.84 -3.04
N PHE A 27 0.00 12.49 -4.28
CA PHE A 27 -1.17 13.03 -4.99
C PHE A 27 -2.49 12.75 -4.25
N LEU A 28 -2.70 11.50 -3.81
CA LEU A 28 -3.95 11.11 -3.14
C LEU A 28 -4.08 11.65 -1.71
N ASN A 29 -2.96 11.85 -0.99
CA ASN A 29 -2.98 12.46 0.34
C ASN A 29 -3.14 13.98 0.31
N TYR A 30 -2.62 14.62 -0.75
CA TYR A 30 -2.57 16.06 -0.88
C TYR A 30 -3.10 16.49 -2.26
N PRO A 31 -4.39 16.25 -2.55
CA PRO A 31 -4.98 16.60 -3.85
C PRO A 31 -5.25 18.11 -4.00
N PHE A 32 -4.72 18.96 -3.11
CA PHE A 32 -4.87 20.43 -3.05
C PHE A 32 -4.24 21.18 -4.24
N ILE A 33 -4.03 20.49 -5.34
CA ILE A 33 -3.41 20.99 -6.54
C ILE A 33 -4.49 21.81 -7.28
N THR A 34 -4.58 23.11 -6.94
CA THR A 34 -5.35 24.08 -7.72
C THR A 34 -4.75 24.31 -9.11
N THR A 35 -3.50 23.88 -9.32
CA THR A 35 -2.76 24.01 -10.58
C THR A 35 -2.30 22.64 -11.06
N PRO A 36 -2.90 22.06 -12.12
CA PRO A 36 -2.53 20.73 -12.61
C PRO A 36 -1.02 20.52 -12.71
N SER A 37 -0.54 19.32 -12.36
CA SER A 37 0.87 18.97 -12.52
C SER A 37 1.33 19.19 -13.95
N SER A 38 2.56 19.70 -14.12
CA SER A 38 3.20 19.79 -15.44
C SER A 38 3.54 18.41 -16.02
N ASP A 39 3.65 17.38 -15.18
CA ASP A 39 3.79 15.99 -15.58
C ASP A 39 2.40 15.39 -15.87
N PRO A 40 2.06 15.05 -17.13
CA PRO A 40 0.75 14.50 -17.49
C PRO A 40 0.47 13.14 -16.83
N ASN A 41 1.51 12.44 -16.34
CA ASN A 41 1.34 11.19 -15.63
C ASN A 41 0.83 11.38 -14.20
N VAL A 42 0.94 12.57 -13.64
CA VAL A 42 0.47 12.90 -12.29
C VAL A 42 -1.00 13.34 -12.38
N ASN A 43 -1.87 12.35 -12.44
CA ASN A 43 -3.33 12.54 -12.45
C ASN A 43 -4.01 11.46 -11.61
N LEU A 44 -5.30 11.67 -11.31
CA LEU A 44 -6.07 10.77 -10.46
C LEU A 44 -6.08 9.33 -10.98
N VAL A 45 -6.35 9.14 -12.28
CA VAL A 45 -6.48 7.79 -12.87
C VAL A 45 -5.18 7.00 -12.70
N ASN A 46 -4.05 7.63 -13.00
CA ASN A 46 -2.74 7.02 -12.87
C ASN A 46 -2.38 6.76 -11.40
N ALA A 47 -2.72 7.67 -10.48
CA ALA A 47 -2.49 7.46 -9.06
C ALA A 47 -3.27 6.25 -8.52
N LEU A 48 -4.56 6.15 -8.86
CA LEU A 48 -5.41 5.02 -8.47
C LEU A 48 -4.91 3.69 -9.06
N ASN A 49 -4.45 3.70 -10.31
CA ASN A 49 -3.88 2.50 -10.96
C ASN A 49 -2.54 2.08 -10.33
N THR A 50 -1.66 3.05 -10.06
CA THR A 50 -0.33 2.78 -9.49
C THR A 50 -0.42 2.20 -8.09
N VAL A 51 -1.37 2.67 -7.29
CA VAL A 51 -1.63 2.16 -5.93
C VAL A 51 -2.46 0.87 -5.94
N GLY A 52 -3.13 0.56 -7.06
CA GLY A 52 -3.97 -0.64 -7.18
C GLY A 52 -5.34 -0.50 -6.52
N ILE A 53 -5.86 0.72 -6.42
CA ILE A 53 -7.20 0.96 -5.86
C ILE A 53 -8.27 0.60 -6.89
N THR A 54 -9.12 -0.35 -6.53
CA THR A 54 -10.22 -0.88 -7.36
C THR A 54 -11.56 -0.85 -6.62
N GLY A 55 -12.64 -1.21 -7.32
CA GLY A 55 -13.97 -1.36 -6.74
C GLY A 55 -14.56 -0.07 -6.15
N THR A 56 -15.29 -0.21 -5.05
CA THR A 56 -16.02 0.90 -4.40
C THR A 56 -15.10 2.03 -3.97
N TYR A 57 -13.91 1.75 -3.45
CA TYR A 57 -12.96 2.80 -3.07
C TYR A 57 -12.54 3.66 -4.25
N ARG A 58 -12.33 3.05 -5.42
CA ARG A 58 -12.01 3.79 -6.64
C ARG A 58 -13.16 4.73 -7.04
N GLN A 59 -14.39 4.23 -6.96
CA GLN A 59 -15.59 5.00 -7.30
C GLN A 59 -15.77 6.18 -6.36
N ASN A 60 -15.70 5.94 -5.04
CA ASN A 60 -15.83 6.98 -4.03
C ASN A 60 -14.76 8.06 -4.18
N ILE A 61 -13.47 7.67 -4.28
CA ILE A 61 -12.38 8.64 -4.45
C ILE A 61 -12.57 9.48 -5.73
N THR A 62 -13.06 8.86 -6.82
CA THR A 62 -13.32 9.59 -8.07
C THR A 62 -14.47 10.58 -7.94
N ALA A 63 -15.52 10.24 -7.20
CA ALA A 63 -16.64 11.15 -6.92
C ALA A 63 -16.17 12.36 -6.11
N GLU A 64 -15.52 12.12 -4.97
CA GLU A 64 -14.99 13.18 -4.08
C GLU A 64 -14.03 14.11 -4.84
N TYR A 65 -13.16 13.54 -5.69
CA TYR A 65 -12.23 14.33 -6.51
C TYR A 65 -12.96 15.20 -7.54
N GLY A 66 -14.03 14.69 -8.16
CA GLY A 66 -14.84 15.43 -9.12
C GLY A 66 -15.65 16.56 -8.48
N GLU A 67 -16.03 16.40 -7.22
CA GLU A 67 -16.73 17.42 -6.40
C GLU A 67 -15.78 18.47 -5.82
N GLY A 68 -14.46 18.25 -5.92
CA GLY A 68 -13.45 19.09 -5.30
C GLY A 68 -13.35 18.91 -3.79
N ASP A 69 -13.91 17.84 -3.23
CA ASP A 69 -13.78 17.50 -1.82
C ASP A 69 -12.47 16.76 -1.56
N TRP A 70 -11.43 17.54 -1.31
CA TRP A 70 -10.10 17.04 -0.96
C TRP A 70 -10.06 16.30 0.38
N GLN A 71 -10.95 16.65 1.31
CA GLN A 71 -11.05 15.96 2.60
C GLN A 71 -11.69 14.59 2.41
N GLY A 72 -12.76 14.52 1.60
CA GLY A 72 -13.40 13.29 1.16
C GLY A 72 -12.44 12.33 0.47
N VAL A 73 -11.66 12.82 -0.52
CA VAL A 73 -10.61 12.03 -1.20
C VAL A 73 -9.64 11.40 -0.19
N ARG A 74 -9.13 12.22 0.74
CA ARG A 74 -8.16 11.74 1.74
C ARG A 74 -8.78 10.75 2.73
N ALA A 75 -10.02 10.99 3.15
CA ALA A 75 -10.75 10.11 4.05
C ALA A 75 -10.97 8.73 3.42
N GLU A 76 -11.44 8.70 2.17
CA GLU A 76 -11.67 7.47 1.43
C GLU A 76 -10.37 6.72 1.13
N PHE A 77 -9.30 7.43 0.77
CA PHE A 77 -7.98 6.84 0.60
C PHE A 77 -7.45 6.22 1.89
N THR A 78 -7.62 6.91 3.02
CA THR A 78 -7.23 6.39 4.35
C THR A 78 -8.05 5.15 4.70
N ARG A 79 -9.35 5.17 4.43
CA ARG A 79 -10.25 4.02 4.65
C ARG A 79 -9.80 2.81 3.84
N TRP A 80 -9.44 3.00 2.58
CA TRP A 80 -8.88 1.94 1.75
C TRP A 80 -7.58 1.39 2.33
N ALA A 81 -6.62 2.25 2.70
CA ALA A 81 -5.32 1.83 3.21
C ALA A 81 -5.44 1.02 4.52
N VAL A 82 -6.33 1.43 5.42
CA VAL A 82 -6.62 0.69 6.67
C VAL A 82 -7.22 -0.68 6.35
N ASN A 83 -8.18 -0.77 5.43
CA ASN A 83 -8.78 -2.05 5.05
C ASN A 83 -7.78 -2.98 4.36
N TYR A 84 -6.93 -2.45 3.48
CA TYR A 84 -5.86 -3.22 2.85
C TYR A 84 -4.91 -3.82 3.90
N LYS A 85 -4.50 -3.02 4.88
CA LYS A 85 -3.67 -3.48 6.01
C LYS A 85 -4.37 -4.53 6.86
N ALA A 86 -5.67 -4.37 7.11
CA ALA A 86 -6.46 -5.34 7.88
C ALA A 86 -6.55 -6.69 7.16
N LEU A 87 -6.80 -6.69 5.85
CA LEU A 87 -6.82 -7.90 5.03
C LEU A 87 -5.45 -8.60 4.99
N ALA A 88 -4.37 -7.83 4.85
CA ALA A 88 -3.01 -8.38 4.89
C ALA A 88 -2.70 -9.03 6.25
N ALA A 89 -3.07 -8.39 7.36
CA ALA A 89 -2.88 -8.96 8.70
C ALA A 89 -3.70 -10.24 8.91
N GLN A 90 -4.93 -10.29 8.39
CA GLN A 90 -5.76 -11.49 8.42
C GLN A 90 -5.10 -12.63 7.62
N ALA A 91 -4.58 -12.36 6.43
CA ALA A 91 -3.90 -13.36 5.61
C ALA A 91 -2.67 -13.95 6.32
N THR A 92 -1.86 -13.11 6.95
CA THR A 92 -0.71 -13.58 7.76
C THR A 92 -1.17 -14.46 8.93
N ALA A 93 -2.21 -14.05 9.66
CA ALA A 93 -2.73 -14.83 10.78
C ALA A 93 -3.31 -16.18 10.35
N VAL A 94 -3.93 -16.26 9.17
CA VAL A 94 -4.39 -17.53 8.58
C VAL A 94 -3.20 -18.41 8.20
N ALA A 95 -2.20 -17.86 7.52
CA ALA A 95 -1.00 -18.59 7.14
C ALA A 95 -0.24 -19.16 8.36
N GLU A 96 -0.14 -18.39 9.45
CA GLU A 96 0.46 -18.85 10.71
C GLU A 96 -0.34 -20.01 11.33
N ARG A 97 -1.68 -19.90 11.36
CA ARG A 97 -2.54 -20.98 11.87
C ARG A 97 -2.42 -22.25 11.04
N GLU A 98 -2.37 -22.14 9.72
CA GLU A 98 -2.17 -23.27 8.81
C GLU A 98 -0.80 -23.90 8.98
N ALA A 99 0.27 -23.10 9.13
CA ALA A 99 1.61 -23.60 9.39
C ALA A 99 1.71 -24.36 10.73
N VAL A 100 1.08 -23.83 11.79
CA VAL A 100 0.99 -24.53 13.09
C VAL A 100 0.19 -25.82 12.96
N ALA A 101 -0.97 -25.79 12.29
CA ALA A 101 -1.78 -26.98 12.07
C ALA A 101 -1.05 -28.06 11.25
N ALA A 102 -0.19 -27.66 10.30
CA ALA A 102 0.64 -28.58 9.53
C ALA A 102 1.84 -29.16 10.33
N ALA A 103 2.32 -28.45 11.36
CA ALA A 103 3.41 -28.92 12.22
C ALA A 103 2.94 -29.92 13.31
N VAL A 104 1.70 -29.83 13.77
CA VAL A 104 1.11 -30.75 14.77
C VAL A 104 1.08 -32.23 14.33
N PRO A 105 0.70 -32.61 13.09
CA PRO A 105 0.73 -34.02 12.66
C PRO A 105 2.16 -34.59 12.53
N ALA A 106 3.18 -33.75 12.29
CA ALA A 106 4.58 -34.20 12.26
C ALA A 106 5.11 -34.55 13.67
N ALA A 107 4.70 -33.81 14.71
CA ALA A 107 5.06 -34.10 16.10
C ALA A 107 4.35 -35.35 16.65
N ALA A 108 3.10 -35.58 16.24
CA ALA A 108 2.33 -36.77 16.66
C ALA A 108 2.90 -38.08 16.11
N LEU A 109 3.50 -38.06 14.91
CA LEU A 109 4.11 -39.26 14.31
C LEU A 109 5.44 -39.66 14.98
N VAL A 110 6.20 -38.69 15.50
CA VAL A 110 7.47 -38.93 16.22
C VAL A 110 7.20 -39.50 17.63
N ALA A 111 6.12 -39.07 18.29
CA ALA A 111 5.74 -39.59 19.61
C ALA A 111 5.15 -41.01 19.58
N ALA A 112 4.60 -41.46 18.44
CA ALA A 112 4.03 -42.80 18.29
C ALA A 112 5.06 -43.87 17.88
N ALA A 113 6.31 -43.47 17.58
CA ALA A 113 7.38 -44.36 17.14
C ALA A 113 8.50 -44.58 18.21
N ALA A 114 8.30 -44.08 19.44
CA ALA A 114 9.19 -44.25 20.59
C ALA A 114 8.55 -45.19 21.63
#